data_AF-A0A6I8UKC5-F1
#
_entry.id   AF-A0A6I8UKC5-F1
#
_cell.length_a   1.000
_cell.length_b   1.000
_cell.length_c   1.000
_cell.angle_alpha   90.00
_cell.angle_beta   90.00
_cell.angle_gamma   90.00
#
_symmetry.space_group_name_H-M   'P 1'
#
loop_
_entity.id
_entity.type
_entity.pdbx_description
1 polymer ?
#
loop_
_entity_poly.entity_id
_entity_poly.type
_entity_poly.pdbx_seq_one_letter_code
_entity_poly.pdbx_strand_id
1 'polypeptide(L)'
;MNIIETSHYLPLTCLILPRSSVQLSSTEFPFNNCQILGPVMESASTKSPQHQDQVHDKNEDPLPVWSRLLNRNADGRKRSNNYRTDQYQVEISDRLWSLWGSAQVVEEVSDLPSTSGEQIVSGTQLRGKSAETQVVPGRTLACCVMACCASNFRSLDFWSSHTLDRIVANGHKYHNASAARINRPERAAELVLENLLTACSMDRHHFWVNTEKVITGILYNRHKSLGAALSIFFNHQQKTGILQLKNKALAFGFIPEAAAGGAFFMFHCQAQGKPIFKDSESAPYVLRMRQLQQLLHCILTTLNERSWNVPFKIHKVSCVARNRSTSSGTY
;
A
#
# COMPACT_ATOMS: atom_id res chain seq x y z
N MET A 1 -42.15 54.44 20.27
CA MET A 1 -43.11 53.36 19.94
C MET A 1 -42.66 52.80 18.60
N ASN A 2 -42.42 51.48 18.51
CA ASN A 2 -41.60 50.88 17.44
C ASN A 2 -42.40 50.50 16.19
N ILE A 3 -41.77 50.59 15.01
CA ILE A 3 -41.86 49.74 13.79
C ILE A 3 -40.56 50.09 13.02
N ILE A 4 -39.49 49.27 12.99
CA ILE A 4 -39.23 48.00 12.28
C ILE A 4 -39.09 48.17 10.75
N GLU A 5 -37.86 47.98 10.25
CA GLU A 5 -37.51 47.79 8.84
C GLU A 5 -37.59 46.30 8.44
N THR A 6 -37.92 46.02 7.18
CA THR A 6 -37.45 44.81 6.45
C THR A 6 -37.28 45.10 4.95
N SER A 7 -36.28 44.45 4.34
CA SER A 7 -35.87 44.65 2.94
C SER A 7 -36.39 43.54 2.03
N HIS A 8 -36.62 43.84 0.74
CA HIS A 8 -37.04 42.89 -0.30
C HIS A 8 -36.16 42.95 -1.56
N TYR A 9 -35.46 41.83 -1.83
CA TYR A 9 -35.45 41.10 -3.11
C TYR A 9 -35.39 41.84 -4.47
N LEU A 10 -34.25 41.76 -5.19
CA LEU A 10 -34.01 40.88 -6.36
C LEU A 10 -32.69 41.23 -7.12
N PRO A 11 -32.04 40.26 -7.82
CA PRO A 11 -30.82 40.50 -8.62
C PRO A 11 -31.10 40.70 -10.12
N LEU A 12 -30.18 41.36 -10.82
CA LEU A 12 -30.16 41.53 -12.29
C LEU A 12 -29.17 40.56 -12.95
N THR A 13 -29.57 39.97 -14.09
CA THR A 13 -28.81 38.95 -14.84
C THR A 13 -28.33 39.43 -16.22
N CYS A 14 -27.16 38.93 -16.61
CA CYS A 14 -26.64 38.69 -17.97
C CYS A 14 -26.25 39.85 -18.93
N LEU A 15 -25.10 39.63 -19.62
CA LEU A 15 -24.73 39.85 -21.05
C LEU A 15 -23.24 40.28 -21.23
N ILE A 16 -22.45 39.88 -22.24
CA ILE A 16 -22.31 38.58 -22.93
C ILE A 16 -20.93 38.42 -23.64
N LEU A 17 -20.22 37.28 -23.44
CA LEU A 17 -19.16 36.67 -24.30
C LEU A 17 -17.89 37.53 -24.70
N PRO A 18 -16.91 37.01 -25.48
CA PRO A 18 -15.91 36.04 -25.01
C PRO A 18 -14.44 36.36 -25.42
N ARG A 19 -13.42 35.78 -24.74
CA ARG A 19 -12.15 35.44 -25.41
C ARG A 19 -11.33 34.34 -24.74
N SER A 20 -10.90 33.42 -25.58
CA SER A 20 -10.02 32.26 -25.37
C SER A 20 -8.76 32.50 -24.50
N SER A 21 -8.60 31.68 -23.46
CA SER A 21 -7.31 31.17 -22.94
C SER A 21 -7.57 29.99 -22.00
N VAL A 22 -7.12 28.78 -22.35
CA VAL A 22 -7.25 27.60 -21.47
C VAL A 22 -6.13 27.63 -20.42
N GLN A 23 -6.40 28.25 -19.27
CA GLN A 23 -5.63 28.01 -18.05
C GLN A 23 -6.23 26.79 -17.36
N LEU A 24 -5.42 25.75 -17.07
CA LEU A 24 -5.81 24.73 -16.10
C LEU A 24 -5.87 25.40 -14.72
N SER A 25 -7.08 25.58 -14.19
CA SER A 25 -7.27 26.11 -12.84
C SER A 25 -6.85 25.06 -11.81
N SER A 26 -6.06 25.50 -10.84
CA SER A 26 -5.72 24.73 -9.65
C SER A 26 -6.99 24.45 -8.84
N THR A 27 -7.58 23.27 -8.99
CA THR A 27 -8.67 22.82 -8.10
C THR A 27 -8.09 22.44 -6.75
N GLU A 28 -8.38 23.26 -5.74
CA GLU A 28 -7.99 23.02 -4.35
C GLU A 28 -8.57 21.69 -3.85
N PHE A 29 -7.73 20.88 -3.19
CA PHE A 29 -8.20 19.65 -2.55
C PHE A 29 -8.91 19.99 -1.22
N PRO A 30 -10.17 19.57 -1.00
CA PRO A 30 -10.90 19.90 0.21
C PRO A 30 -10.44 19.05 1.42
N PHE A 31 -9.36 19.47 2.05
CA PHE A 31 -8.82 18.88 3.28
C PHE A 31 -9.07 19.76 4.51
N ASN A 32 -10.34 20.01 4.86
CA ASN A 32 -10.70 20.67 6.12
C ASN A 32 -11.39 19.69 7.11
N ASN A 33 -10.97 19.78 8.37
CA ASN A 33 -11.47 19.04 9.54
C ASN A 33 -11.28 17.52 9.57
N CYS A 34 -10.04 17.09 9.82
CA CYS A 34 -9.76 15.76 10.39
C CYS A 34 -9.54 15.87 11.92
N GLN A 35 -10.63 15.95 12.70
CA GLN A 35 -10.58 15.78 14.15
C GLN A 35 -10.64 14.28 14.49
N ILE A 36 -9.59 13.77 15.13
CA ILE A 36 -9.56 12.38 15.61
C ILE A 36 -10.26 12.33 16.97
N LEU A 37 -11.51 11.87 17.00
CA LEU A 37 -12.10 11.36 18.23
C LEU A 37 -11.48 9.98 18.54
N GLY A 38 -11.04 9.80 19.79
CA GLY A 38 -10.69 8.50 20.34
C GLY A 38 -11.94 7.65 20.62
N PRO A 39 -11.78 6.34 20.88
CA PRO A 39 -12.91 5.47 21.19
C PRO A 39 -13.51 5.83 22.55
N VAL A 40 -14.81 6.13 22.56
CA VAL A 40 -15.62 6.21 23.78
C VAL A 40 -15.97 4.79 24.21
N MET A 41 -15.57 4.41 25.43
CA MET A 41 -16.13 3.23 26.09
C MET A 41 -17.47 3.61 26.71
N GLU A 42 -18.56 3.01 26.24
CA GLU A 42 -19.87 3.14 26.86
C GLU A 42 -20.41 1.75 27.24
N SER A 43 -20.92 1.63 28.46
CA SER A 43 -21.27 0.36 29.08
C SER A 43 -22.76 0.26 29.40
N ALA A 44 -23.44 -0.76 28.86
CA ALA A 44 -24.65 -1.33 29.45
C ALA A 44 -24.93 -2.72 28.90
N SER A 45 -25.61 -3.57 29.70
CA SER A 45 -25.93 -4.96 29.37
C SER A 45 -27.44 -5.19 29.32
N THR A 46 -27.91 -5.98 28.34
CA THR A 46 -29.17 -6.74 28.50
C THR A 46 -29.20 -8.02 27.63
N LYS A 47 -30.03 -8.98 28.03
CA LYS A 47 -30.11 -10.38 27.55
C LYS A 47 -31.57 -10.68 27.11
N SER A 48 -31.94 -11.65 26.27
CA SER A 48 -31.30 -12.67 25.38
C SER A 48 -32.49 -13.40 24.65
N PRO A 49 -32.45 -14.64 24.07
CA PRO A 49 -31.36 -15.58 23.76
C PRO A 49 -31.46 -16.32 22.37
N GLN A 50 -30.53 -17.28 22.13
CA GLN A 50 -30.51 -18.39 21.15
C GLN A 50 -30.37 -18.03 19.63
N HIS A 51 -29.29 -18.42 18.93
CA HIS A 51 -28.94 -19.82 18.61
C HIS A 51 -27.44 -20.06 18.25
N GLN A 52 -26.92 -21.22 18.66
CA GLN A 52 -25.76 -22.00 18.13
C GLN A 52 -24.36 -21.39 17.95
N ASP A 53 -23.49 -21.74 18.91
CA ASP A 53 -22.16 -22.34 18.72
C ASP A 53 -21.20 -21.75 17.68
N GLN A 54 -20.46 -20.73 18.10
CA GLN A 54 -19.00 -20.71 17.88
C GLN A 54 -18.30 -20.60 19.23
N VAL A 55 -17.40 -21.55 19.52
CA VAL A 55 -16.47 -21.46 20.65
C VAL A 55 -15.44 -20.38 20.28
N HIS A 56 -15.79 -19.13 20.57
CA HIS A 56 -14.93 -17.99 20.31
C HIS A 56 -13.82 -17.97 21.35
N ASP A 57 -12.60 -18.36 20.94
CA ASP A 57 -11.41 -18.15 21.76
C ASP A 57 -11.26 -16.65 22.00
N LYS A 58 -11.20 -16.25 23.27
CA LYS A 58 -11.41 -14.86 23.72
C LYS A 58 -10.17 -13.97 23.56
N ASN A 59 -9.09 -14.50 22.97
CA ASN A 59 -7.79 -13.86 22.90
C ASN A 59 -7.25 -13.63 21.47
N GLU A 60 -7.94 -14.08 20.41
CA GLU A 60 -7.52 -13.73 19.03
C GLU A 60 -8.00 -12.32 18.67
N ASP A 61 -7.06 -11.49 18.18
CA ASP A 61 -7.37 -10.17 17.62
C ASP A 61 -8.36 -10.28 16.45
N PRO A 62 -9.31 -9.33 16.31
CA PRO A 62 -10.27 -9.36 15.21
C PRO A 62 -9.53 -9.30 13.86
N LEU A 63 -9.85 -10.26 12.99
CA LEU A 63 -9.23 -10.37 11.67
C LEU A 63 -9.46 -9.09 10.85
N PRO A 64 -8.44 -8.59 10.11
CA PRO A 64 -8.62 -7.47 9.20
C PRO A 64 -9.76 -7.73 8.22
N VAL A 65 -10.55 -6.72 7.87
CA VAL A 65 -11.74 -6.90 7.00
C VAL A 65 -11.41 -7.39 5.59
N TRP A 66 -10.14 -7.41 5.18
CA TRP A 66 -9.62 -8.01 3.93
C TRP A 66 -8.90 -9.35 4.13
N SER A 67 -8.92 -9.94 5.34
CA SER A 67 -8.30 -11.24 5.60
C SER A 67 -8.91 -12.34 4.72
N ARG A 68 -8.07 -13.17 4.08
CA ARG A 68 -8.49 -14.33 3.27
C ARG A 68 -9.08 -15.47 4.11
N LEU A 69 -8.95 -15.40 5.43
CA LEU A 69 -9.60 -16.32 6.38
C LEU A 69 -11.12 -16.04 6.51
N LEU A 70 -11.58 -14.84 6.14
CA LEU A 70 -13.00 -14.47 6.17
C LEU A 70 -13.72 -14.92 4.88
N ASN A 71 -14.82 -15.64 5.03
CA ASN A 71 -15.64 -16.15 3.91
C ASN A 71 -16.67 -15.13 3.36
N ARG A 72 -16.85 -14.01 4.05
CA ARG A 72 -17.77 -12.91 3.71
C ARG A 72 -17.05 -11.56 3.81
N ASN A 73 -17.55 -10.57 3.07
CA ASN A 73 -17.12 -9.18 3.20
C ASN A 73 -17.88 -8.46 4.34
N ALA A 74 -17.61 -7.17 4.55
CA ALA A 74 -18.25 -6.38 5.61
C ALA A 74 -19.78 -6.26 5.45
N ASP A 75 -20.30 -6.36 4.21
CA ASP A 75 -21.73 -6.33 3.89
C ASP A 75 -22.38 -7.72 4.01
N GLY A 76 -21.68 -8.71 4.59
CA GLY A 76 -22.14 -10.09 4.73
C GLY A 76 -22.20 -10.89 3.43
N ARG A 77 -21.78 -10.34 2.29
CA ARG A 77 -21.79 -11.04 0.98
C ARG A 77 -20.68 -12.08 0.94
N LYS A 78 -21.00 -13.29 0.47
CA LYS A 78 -20.02 -14.38 0.32
C LYS A 78 -18.95 -13.97 -0.68
N ARG A 79 -17.67 -14.11 -0.34
CA ARG A 79 -16.57 -13.84 -1.26
C ARG A 79 -16.47 -14.91 -2.34
N SER A 80 -15.87 -14.54 -3.48
CA SER A 80 -15.38 -15.51 -4.45
C SER A 80 -14.32 -16.38 -3.78
N ASN A 81 -14.63 -17.68 -3.63
CA ASN A 81 -13.69 -18.66 -3.08
C ASN A 81 -12.58 -19.03 -4.07
N ASN A 82 -12.66 -18.52 -5.31
CA ASN A 82 -11.64 -18.75 -6.32
C ASN A 82 -10.41 -17.88 -6.02
N TYR A 83 -9.37 -18.54 -5.50
CA TYR A 83 -8.02 -17.98 -5.35
C TYR A 83 -7.40 -17.50 -6.68
N ARG A 84 -8.04 -17.79 -7.82
CA ARG A 84 -7.72 -17.33 -9.18
C ARG A 84 -8.58 -16.15 -9.66
N THR A 85 -9.12 -15.34 -8.76
CA THR A 85 -9.90 -14.16 -9.17
C THR A 85 -8.94 -13.06 -9.61
N ASP A 86 -8.75 -12.89 -10.92
CA ASP A 86 -7.86 -11.88 -11.54
C ASP A 86 -8.29 -10.41 -11.33
N GLN A 87 -9.31 -10.18 -10.51
CA GLN A 87 -10.03 -8.91 -10.37
C GLN A 87 -10.19 -8.51 -8.90
N TYR A 88 -10.48 -7.23 -8.67
CA TYR A 88 -10.75 -6.68 -7.35
C TYR A 88 -11.97 -7.32 -6.67
N GLN A 89 -11.85 -7.61 -5.38
CA GLN A 89 -12.94 -8.08 -4.51
C GLN A 89 -13.42 -6.92 -3.63
N VAL A 90 -14.73 -6.78 -3.47
CA VAL A 90 -15.36 -5.72 -2.65
C VAL A 90 -15.32 -6.11 -1.17
N GLU A 91 -14.56 -5.37 -0.37
CA GLU A 91 -14.44 -5.64 1.07
C GLU A 91 -15.38 -4.79 1.91
N ILE A 92 -15.54 -3.53 1.51
CA ILE A 92 -16.58 -2.62 2.01
C ILE A 92 -17.12 -1.90 0.78
N SER A 93 -18.44 -1.99 0.54
CA SER A 93 -19.09 -1.34 -0.61
C SER A 93 -18.68 0.13 -0.74
N ASP A 94 -18.29 0.52 -1.96
CA ASP A 94 -17.83 1.85 -2.38
C ASP A 94 -16.65 2.48 -1.62
N ARG A 95 -16.01 1.72 -0.73
CA ARG A 95 -14.96 2.23 0.18
C ARG A 95 -13.63 1.49 0.10
N LEU A 96 -13.65 0.16 0.02
CA LEU A 96 -12.46 -0.68 0.09
C LEU A 96 -12.58 -1.90 -0.82
N TRP A 97 -11.57 -2.06 -1.68
CA TRP A 97 -11.41 -3.22 -2.53
C TRP A 97 -10.02 -3.85 -2.31
N SER A 98 -9.93 -5.17 -2.41
CA SER A 98 -8.68 -5.91 -2.35
C SER A 98 -8.39 -6.61 -3.68
N LEU A 99 -7.12 -6.77 -4.02
CA LEU A 99 -6.65 -7.58 -5.15
C LEU A 99 -5.40 -8.35 -4.68
N TRP A 100 -5.30 -9.61 -5.09
CA TRP A 100 -4.35 -10.59 -4.57
C TRP A 100 -3.55 -11.21 -5.71
N GLY A 101 -2.24 -11.35 -5.55
CA GLY A 101 -1.40 -12.16 -6.43
C GLY A 101 -1.63 -13.65 -6.21
N SER A 102 -0.87 -14.47 -6.91
CA SER A 102 -0.89 -15.92 -6.75
C SER A 102 -0.43 -16.32 -5.34
N ALA A 103 -1.23 -17.14 -4.65
CA ALA A 103 -0.86 -17.70 -3.36
C ALA A 103 0.31 -18.67 -3.52
N GLN A 104 1.34 -18.50 -2.70
CA GLN A 104 2.52 -19.35 -2.62
C GLN A 104 2.47 -20.14 -1.31
N VAL A 105 2.66 -21.46 -1.40
CA VAL A 105 2.88 -22.29 -0.22
C VAL A 105 4.27 -22.00 0.30
N VAL A 106 4.36 -21.59 1.56
CA VAL A 106 5.63 -21.51 2.28
C VAL A 106 5.81 -22.84 2.99
N GLU A 107 6.75 -23.64 2.49
CA GLU A 107 7.14 -24.88 3.16
C GLU A 107 7.83 -24.54 4.49
N GLU A 108 7.29 -25.07 5.58
CA GLU A 108 8.02 -25.12 6.84
C GLU A 108 9.16 -26.12 6.68
N VAL A 109 10.41 -25.67 6.90
CA VAL A 109 11.57 -26.56 6.92
C VAL A 109 11.48 -27.40 8.19
N SER A 110 10.81 -28.54 8.09
CA SER A 110 10.81 -29.59 9.11
C SER A 110 12.15 -30.32 9.11
N ASP A 111 12.72 -30.49 10.31
CA ASP A 111 14.06 -31.03 10.49
C ASP A 111 14.20 -32.45 9.90
N LEU A 112 15.03 -32.62 8.86
CA LEU A 112 15.53 -33.93 8.40
C LEU A 112 17.02 -33.84 7.98
N PRO A 113 17.77 -34.94 8.13
CA PRO A 113 19.23 -34.91 8.13
C PRO A 113 19.85 -34.90 6.72
N SER A 114 21.01 -34.28 6.64
CA SER A 114 21.79 -34.08 5.41
C SER A 114 22.15 -35.38 4.69
N THR A 115 21.69 -35.56 3.45
CA THR A 115 22.42 -36.39 2.48
C THR A 115 22.30 -35.86 1.06
N SER A 116 23.44 -35.45 0.50
CA SER A 116 23.82 -35.42 -0.93
C SER A 116 22.78 -35.09 -2.02
N GLY A 117 23.04 -33.99 -2.74
CA GLY A 117 22.76 -33.92 -4.18
C GLY A 117 21.75 -32.85 -4.61
N GLU A 118 22.26 -31.79 -5.24
CA GLU A 118 21.53 -30.89 -6.15
C GLU A 118 20.27 -30.20 -5.61
N GLN A 119 20.41 -28.96 -5.12
CA GLN A 119 19.24 -28.11 -4.82
C GLN A 119 19.28 -26.71 -5.45
N ILE A 120 18.11 -26.42 -6.03
CA ILE A 120 17.57 -25.19 -6.58
C ILE A 120 17.84 -23.96 -5.69
N VAL A 121 18.21 -22.85 -6.32
CA VAL A 121 18.53 -21.58 -5.65
C VAL A 121 17.28 -20.84 -5.15
N SER A 122 16.74 -21.31 -4.02
CA SER A 122 15.79 -20.57 -3.18
C SER A 122 16.51 -20.08 -1.93
N GLY A 123 16.62 -18.76 -1.77
CA GLY A 123 17.37 -18.14 -0.68
C GLY A 123 16.61 -18.17 0.64
N THR A 124 16.81 -19.22 1.44
CA THR A 124 16.26 -19.35 2.80
C THR A 124 17.15 -18.62 3.80
N GLN A 125 16.64 -17.57 4.46
CA GLN A 125 17.34 -16.95 5.60
C GLN A 125 17.27 -17.88 6.81
N LEU A 126 18.43 -18.44 7.19
CA LEU A 126 18.59 -19.20 8.43
C LEU A 126 18.43 -18.25 9.64
N ARG A 127 17.35 -18.45 10.40
CA ARG A 127 17.01 -17.62 11.57
C ARG A 127 17.88 -17.97 12.78
N GLY A 128 19.13 -17.51 12.78
CA GLY A 128 20.00 -17.53 13.95
C GLY A 128 19.50 -16.56 15.03
N LYS A 129 19.39 -17.01 16.29
CA LYS A 129 19.08 -16.15 17.44
C LYS A 129 20.28 -15.26 17.79
N SER A 130 20.42 -14.16 17.07
CA SER A 130 21.29 -13.03 17.39
C SER A 130 20.45 -11.76 17.47
N ALA A 131 20.98 -10.67 18.06
CA ALA A 131 20.32 -9.36 18.07
C ALA A 131 20.37 -8.72 16.67
N GLU A 132 19.57 -9.28 15.77
CA GLU A 132 19.55 -8.96 14.36
C GLU A 132 18.95 -7.56 14.16
N THR A 133 19.74 -6.65 13.55
CA THR A 133 19.27 -5.32 13.18
C THR A 133 18.02 -5.50 12.32
N GLN A 134 16.86 -5.01 12.78
CA GLN A 134 15.58 -5.20 12.09
C GLN A 134 15.49 -4.32 10.84
N VAL A 135 16.22 -4.72 9.80
CA VAL A 135 16.24 -4.10 8.47
C VAL A 135 15.14 -4.73 7.61
N VAL A 136 14.51 -3.92 6.77
CA VAL A 136 13.58 -4.42 5.75
C VAL A 136 14.38 -5.17 4.68
N PRO A 137 13.99 -6.40 4.27
CA PRO A 137 14.64 -7.10 3.17
C PRO A 137 14.66 -6.27 1.89
N GLY A 138 15.81 -6.17 1.23
CA GLY A 138 16.04 -5.39 0.02
C GLY A 138 15.17 -5.86 -1.14
N ARG A 139 14.83 -7.16 -1.19
CA ARG A 139 13.85 -7.71 -2.14
C ARG A 139 12.46 -7.07 -1.95
N THR A 140 12.01 -6.90 -0.70
CA THR A 140 10.76 -6.18 -0.40
C THR A 140 10.81 -4.75 -0.89
N LEU A 141 11.93 -4.05 -0.65
CA LEU A 141 12.11 -2.66 -1.06
C LEU A 141 12.10 -2.52 -2.59
N ALA A 142 12.75 -3.45 -3.30
CA ALA A 142 12.72 -3.52 -4.76
C ALA A 142 11.30 -3.81 -5.31
N CYS A 143 10.53 -4.70 -4.68
CA CYS A 143 9.12 -4.95 -5.02
C CYS A 143 8.25 -3.71 -4.76
N CYS A 144 8.48 -2.97 -3.66
CA CYS A 144 7.79 -1.71 -3.37
C CYS A 144 8.09 -0.64 -4.44
N VAL A 145 9.35 -0.53 -4.89
CA VAL A 145 9.71 0.36 -6.01
C VAL A 145 9.02 -0.08 -7.31
N MET A 146 8.94 -1.37 -7.61
CA MET A 146 8.21 -1.86 -8.79
C MET A 146 6.70 -1.55 -8.72
N ALA A 147 6.08 -1.59 -7.54
CA ALA A 147 4.68 -1.17 -7.37
C ALA A 147 4.49 0.31 -7.69
N CYS A 148 5.41 1.19 -7.24
CA CYS A 148 5.42 2.60 -7.63
C CYS A 148 5.67 2.81 -9.13
N CYS A 149 6.46 1.95 -9.77
CA CYS A 149 6.63 1.96 -11.23
C CYS A 149 5.34 1.55 -11.95
N ALA A 150 4.68 0.46 -11.52
CA ALA A 150 3.42 -0.01 -12.08
C ALA A 150 2.31 1.06 -12.09
N SER A 151 2.20 1.81 -10.99
CA SER A 151 1.25 2.93 -10.87
C SER A 151 1.55 4.13 -11.77
N ASN A 152 2.74 4.21 -12.36
CA ASN A 152 3.13 5.32 -13.23
C ASN A 152 2.57 5.18 -14.67
N PHE A 153 2.37 3.95 -15.15
CA PHE A 153 1.95 3.67 -16.53
C PHE A 153 0.63 2.88 -16.65
N ARG A 154 0.00 2.47 -15.54
CA ARG A 154 -1.23 1.67 -15.54
C ARG A 154 -2.17 2.06 -14.40
N SER A 155 -3.41 2.47 -14.74
CA SER A 155 -4.48 2.71 -13.76
C SER A 155 -4.72 1.48 -12.89
N LEU A 156 -5.09 1.69 -11.62
CA LEU A 156 -5.50 0.63 -10.70
C LEU A 156 -6.65 -0.21 -11.26
N ASP A 157 -7.55 0.38 -12.05
CA ASP A 157 -8.65 -0.35 -12.70
C ASP A 157 -8.20 -1.55 -13.54
N PHE A 158 -6.98 -1.47 -14.10
CA PHE A 158 -6.40 -2.53 -14.92
C PHE A 158 -5.45 -3.44 -14.16
N TRP A 159 -5.24 -3.25 -12.84
CA TRP A 159 -4.42 -4.18 -12.06
C TRP A 159 -5.15 -5.51 -11.88
N SER A 160 -4.39 -6.59 -11.91
CA SER A 160 -4.86 -7.98 -11.82
C SER A 160 -3.92 -8.82 -10.95
N SER A 161 -4.30 -10.05 -10.60
CA SER A 161 -3.44 -10.99 -9.86
C SER A 161 -2.08 -11.15 -10.56
N HIS A 162 -2.11 -11.41 -11.87
CA HIS A 162 -0.92 -11.42 -12.73
C HIS A 162 -0.09 -10.12 -12.73
N THR A 163 -0.71 -8.96 -12.49
CA THR A 163 0.03 -7.68 -12.37
C THR A 163 0.84 -7.63 -11.06
N LEU A 164 0.28 -8.13 -9.95
CA LEU A 164 0.97 -8.21 -8.66
C LEU A 164 2.13 -9.22 -8.70
N ASP A 165 1.92 -10.36 -9.35
CA ASP A 165 2.98 -11.37 -9.54
C ASP A 165 4.15 -10.81 -10.37
N ARG A 166 3.84 -10.01 -11.41
CA ARG A 166 4.87 -9.29 -12.19
C ARG A 166 5.59 -8.22 -11.37
N ILE A 167 4.91 -7.52 -10.46
CA ILE A 167 5.57 -6.55 -9.55
C ILE A 167 6.62 -7.28 -8.69
N VAL A 168 6.27 -8.44 -8.12
CA VAL A 168 7.21 -9.25 -7.32
C VAL A 168 8.34 -9.81 -8.19
N ALA A 169 8.03 -10.43 -9.33
CA ALA A 169 9.03 -11.04 -10.21
C ALA A 169 10.03 -10.01 -10.79
N ASN A 170 9.55 -8.84 -11.23
CA ASN A 170 10.44 -7.75 -11.66
C ASN A 170 11.18 -7.12 -10.47
N GLY A 171 10.58 -7.08 -9.27
CA GLY A 171 11.22 -6.62 -8.04
C GLY A 171 12.42 -7.48 -7.66
N HIS A 172 12.31 -8.80 -7.75
CA HIS A 172 13.42 -9.73 -7.54
C HIS A 172 14.54 -9.55 -8.59
N LYS A 173 14.19 -9.36 -9.87
CA LYS A 173 15.17 -9.06 -10.93
C LYS A 173 15.91 -7.74 -10.68
N TYR A 174 15.17 -6.69 -10.33
CA TYR A 174 15.71 -5.36 -10.02
C TYR A 174 16.59 -5.36 -8.76
N HIS A 175 16.21 -6.11 -7.73
CA HIS A 175 17.04 -6.36 -6.56
C HIS A 175 18.37 -7.02 -6.94
N ASN A 176 18.32 -8.12 -7.70
CA ASN A 176 19.53 -8.88 -8.06
C ASN A 176 20.46 -8.04 -8.97
N ALA A 177 19.92 -7.26 -9.90
CA ALA A 177 20.69 -6.30 -10.69
C ALA A 177 21.31 -5.17 -9.83
N SER A 178 20.60 -4.70 -8.81
CA SER A 178 21.12 -3.73 -7.83
C SER A 178 22.27 -4.33 -7.01
N ALA A 179 22.11 -5.57 -6.54
CA ALA A 179 23.13 -6.30 -5.78
C ALA A 179 24.39 -6.54 -6.61
N ALA A 180 24.24 -6.97 -7.87
CA ALA A 180 25.37 -7.25 -8.75
C ALA A 180 26.21 -6.01 -9.12
N ARG A 181 25.61 -4.80 -9.19
CA ARG A 181 26.38 -3.57 -9.51
C ARG A 181 27.29 -3.14 -8.36
N ILE A 182 26.87 -3.36 -7.11
CA ILE A 182 27.73 -3.05 -5.97
C ILE A 182 28.58 -4.30 -5.74
N ASN A 183 29.85 -4.28 -6.15
CA ASN A 183 30.82 -5.38 -5.93
C ASN A 183 30.97 -5.66 -4.42
N ARG A 184 30.05 -6.46 -3.87
CA ARG A 184 29.84 -6.66 -2.45
C ARG A 184 30.41 -8.01 -2.05
N PRO A 185 31.22 -8.09 -0.98
CA PRO A 185 31.53 -9.36 -0.32
C PRO A 185 30.23 -10.05 0.13
N GLU A 186 30.24 -11.37 0.24
CA GLU A 186 29.06 -12.17 0.67
C GLU A 186 28.48 -11.73 2.04
N ARG A 187 29.26 -11.03 2.86
CA ARG A 187 28.85 -10.48 4.18
C ARG A 187 28.34 -9.03 4.14
N ALA A 188 28.06 -8.47 2.97
CA ALA A 188 27.57 -7.09 2.87
C ALA A 188 26.16 -6.94 3.45
N ALA A 189 25.91 -5.84 4.16
CA ALA A 189 24.60 -5.52 4.73
C ALA A 189 23.49 -5.44 3.66
N GLU A 190 22.25 -5.72 4.06
CA GLU A 190 21.07 -5.72 3.19
C GLU A 190 20.94 -4.46 2.31
N LEU A 191 20.41 -4.60 1.09
CA LEU A 191 20.17 -3.44 0.22
C LEU A 191 19.07 -2.55 0.79
N VAL A 192 19.42 -1.30 1.11
CA VAL A 192 18.46 -0.22 1.40
C VAL A 192 18.05 0.53 0.12
N LEU A 193 17.01 1.37 0.20
CA LEU A 193 16.46 2.08 -0.97
C LEU A 193 17.51 2.95 -1.67
N GLU A 194 18.39 3.57 -0.89
CA GLU A 194 19.49 4.42 -1.32
C GLU A 194 20.56 3.67 -2.14
N ASN A 195 20.57 2.33 -2.10
CA ASN A 195 21.52 1.47 -2.81
C ASN A 195 20.95 0.78 -4.06
N LEU A 196 19.65 0.93 -4.35
CA LEU A 196 19.03 0.34 -5.55
C LEU A 196 19.45 1.09 -6.83
N LEU A 197 19.36 0.44 -8.01
CA LEU A 197 19.70 1.10 -9.27
C LEU A 197 18.72 2.24 -9.58
N THR A 198 19.21 3.41 -10.02
CA THR A 198 18.33 4.47 -10.54
C THR A 198 17.65 4.10 -11.86
N ALA A 199 18.13 3.06 -12.57
CA ALA A 199 17.49 2.50 -13.75
C ALA A 199 16.83 1.16 -13.41
N CYS A 200 15.57 0.99 -13.80
CA CYS A 200 14.87 -0.29 -13.71
C CYS A 200 14.00 -0.54 -14.94
N SER A 201 13.44 -1.75 -15.04
CA SER A 201 12.44 -2.08 -16.04
C SER A 201 11.36 -2.97 -15.43
N MET A 202 10.13 -2.73 -15.88
CA MET A 202 9.02 -3.64 -15.67
C MET A 202 8.52 -4.04 -17.06
N ASP A 203 8.81 -5.28 -17.43
CA ASP A 203 8.43 -5.87 -18.72
C ASP A 203 9.01 -5.12 -19.93
N ARG A 204 8.17 -4.43 -20.73
CA ARG A 204 8.64 -3.63 -21.88
C ARG A 204 8.91 -2.16 -21.53
N HIS A 205 8.55 -1.73 -20.32
CA HIS A 205 8.71 -0.36 -19.86
C HIS A 205 10.01 -0.20 -19.07
N HIS A 206 10.75 0.87 -19.36
CA HIS A 206 12.01 1.21 -18.71
C HIS A 206 11.80 2.51 -17.93
N PHE A 207 12.36 2.62 -16.73
CA PHE A 207 12.16 3.77 -15.85
C PHE A 207 13.48 4.29 -15.31
N TRP A 208 13.51 5.61 -15.14
CA TRP A 208 14.37 6.26 -14.16
C TRP A 208 13.59 6.39 -12.86
N VAL A 209 14.16 5.88 -11.77
CA VAL A 209 13.61 5.93 -10.42
C VAL A 209 14.49 6.84 -9.57
N ASN A 210 13.89 7.85 -8.97
CA ASN A 210 14.47 8.60 -7.87
C ASN A 210 13.73 8.24 -6.56
N THR A 211 14.47 7.82 -5.54
CA THR A 211 13.93 7.51 -4.21
C THR A 211 14.60 8.39 -3.17
N GLU A 212 13.81 9.20 -2.46
CA GLU A 212 14.32 10.20 -1.52
C GLU A 212 13.53 10.15 -0.23
N LYS A 213 14.23 10.07 0.91
CA LYS A 213 13.63 10.09 2.25
C LYS A 213 13.11 11.49 2.58
N VAL A 214 11.80 11.66 2.62
CA VAL A 214 11.15 12.98 2.76
C VAL A 214 10.54 13.24 4.14
N ILE A 215 10.09 12.20 4.85
CA ILE A 215 9.46 12.36 6.17
C ILE A 215 9.95 11.26 7.12
N THR A 216 10.22 11.64 8.37
CA THR A 216 10.41 10.73 9.49
C THR A 216 9.42 11.07 10.60
N GLY A 217 9.01 10.06 11.36
CA GLY A 217 8.05 10.24 12.44
C GLY A 217 8.04 9.06 13.40
N ILE A 218 7.07 9.07 14.31
CA ILE A 218 6.85 8.03 15.32
C ILE A 218 5.39 7.61 15.23
N LEU A 219 5.12 6.31 15.08
CA LEU A 219 3.84 5.77 14.62
C LEU A 219 2.61 6.40 15.30
N TYR A 220 2.64 6.47 16.64
CA TYR A 220 1.57 6.97 17.50
C TYR A 220 1.86 8.32 18.19
N ASN A 221 2.77 9.14 17.64
CA ASN A 221 3.10 10.44 18.23
C ASN A 221 2.06 11.53 17.88
N ARG A 222 1.69 12.38 18.86
CA ARG A 222 0.67 13.44 18.69
C ARG A 222 0.91 14.40 17.50
N HIS A 223 2.15 14.71 17.17
CA HIS A 223 2.50 15.71 16.14
C HIS A 223 3.22 15.10 14.92
N LYS A 224 4.00 14.04 15.13
CA LYS A 224 4.75 13.32 14.08
C LYS A 224 4.17 11.92 13.83
N SER A 225 2.85 11.77 13.95
CA SER A 225 2.12 10.53 13.64
C SER A 225 2.25 10.15 12.17
N LEU A 226 1.96 8.88 11.88
CA LEU A 226 1.79 8.44 10.50
C LEU A 226 0.66 9.20 9.77
N GLY A 227 -0.45 9.52 10.46
CA GLY A 227 -1.55 10.28 9.89
C GLY A 227 -1.13 11.68 9.44
N ALA A 228 -0.42 12.42 10.30
CA ALA A 228 0.14 13.73 9.95
C ALA A 228 1.16 13.64 8.80
N ALA A 229 2.02 12.63 8.82
CA ALA A 229 3.01 12.40 7.77
C ALA A 229 2.39 12.09 6.40
N LEU A 230 1.32 11.27 6.35
CA LEU A 230 0.60 11.00 5.10
C LEU A 230 -0.10 12.26 4.56
N SER A 231 -0.72 13.07 5.43
CA SER A 231 -1.32 14.35 5.01
C SER A 231 -0.29 15.31 4.42
N ILE A 232 0.87 15.48 5.07
CA ILE A 232 1.98 16.30 4.56
C ILE A 232 2.48 15.76 3.22
N PHE A 233 2.64 14.45 3.09
CA PHE A 233 3.12 13.79 1.88
C PHE A 233 2.24 14.10 0.66
N PHE A 234 0.92 13.92 0.78
CA PHE A 234 -0.02 14.20 -0.32
C PHE A 234 -0.22 15.70 -0.57
N ASN A 235 -0.18 16.55 0.47
CA ASN A 235 -0.22 18.01 0.31
C ASN A 235 0.99 18.54 -0.48
N HIS A 236 2.15 17.91 -0.39
CA HIS A 236 3.33 18.19 -1.23
C HIS A 236 3.24 17.54 -2.64
N GLN A 237 2.04 17.21 -3.12
CA GLN A 237 1.74 16.62 -4.43
C GLN A 237 2.51 15.32 -4.76
N GLN A 238 2.97 14.59 -3.74
CA GLN A 238 3.70 13.34 -3.94
C GLN A 238 2.73 12.21 -4.29
N LYS A 239 2.90 11.61 -5.47
CA LYS A 239 1.99 10.56 -5.97
C LYS A 239 2.19 9.21 -5.29
N THR A 240 3.44 8.80 -5.07
CA THR A 240 3.80 7.44 -4.66
C THR A 240 4.98 7.44 -3.70
N GLY A 241 4.91 6.61 -2.65
CA GLY A 241 5.95 6.51 -1.65
C GLY A 241 6.07 5.12 -1.03
N ILE A 242 7.17 4.93 -0.28
CA ILE A 242 7.47 3.70 0.45
C ILE A 242 7.59 4.06 1.93
N LEU A 243 6.74 3.43 2.73
CA LEU A 243 6.81 3.47 4.19
C LEU A 243 7.69 2.32 4.67
N GLN A 244 8.67 2.61 5.53
CA GLN A 244 9.44 1.59 6.25
C GLN A 244 9.28 1.79 7.77
N LEU A 245 9.10 0.69 8.48
CA LEU A 245 9.03 0.60 9.94
C LEU A 245 9.61 -0.74 10.37
N LYS A 246 10.65 -0.73 11.23
CA LYS A 246 11.41 -1.94 11.61
C LYS A 246 11.80 -2.76 10.35
N ASN A 247 11.52 -4.07 10.35
CA ASN A 247 11.71 -5.00 9.23
C ASN A 247 10.54 -5.02 8.22
N LYS A 248 9.55 -4.12 8.35
CA LYS A 248 8.37 -4.04 7.48
C LYS A 248 8.46 -2.87 6.49
N ALA A 249 8.00 -3.08 5.28
CA ALA A 249 7.70 -2.02 4.32
C ALA A 249 6.44 -2.28 3.49
N LEU A 250 5.92 -1.20 2.94
CA LEU A 250 4.84 -1.21 1.95
C LEU A 250 4.98 -0.01 1.02
N ALA A 251 4.49 -0.17 -0.20
CA ALA A 251 4.30 0.94 -1.13
C ALA A 251 2.87 1.49 -0.97
N PHE A 252 2.73 2.80 -1.11
CA PHE A 252 1.43 3.46 -1.09
C PHE A 252 1.42 4.63 -2.08
N GLY A 253 0.24 5.13 -2.40
CA GLY A 253 0.13 6.31 -3.24
C GLY A 253 -1.31 6.66 -3.59
N PHE A 254 -1.44 7.60 -4.52
CA PHE A 254 -2.70 8.06 -5.09
C PHE A 254 -2.55 8.11 -6.61
N ILE A 255 -3.45 7.42 -7.32
CA ILE A 255 -3.56 7.50 -8.78
C ILE A 255 -4.76 8.38 -9.14
N PRO A 256 -4.58 9.49 -9.87
CA PRO A 256 -5.69 10.23 -10.44
C PRO A 256 -6.48 9.40 -11.47
N GLU A 257 -7.79 9.29 -11.28
CA GLU A 257 -8.72 8.55 -12.14
C GLU A 257 -9.79 9.53 -12.63
N ALA A 258 -9.87 9.75 -13.95
CA ALA A 258 -10.68 10.82 -14.54
C ALA A 258 -12.18 10.75 -14.22
N ALA A 259 -12.72 9.54 -14.04
CA ALA A 259 -14.16 9.33 -13.79
C ALA A 259 -14.52 9.23 -12.30
N ALA A 260 -13.56 9.03 -11.40
CA ALA A 260 -13.81 8.65 -10.01
C ALA A 260 -13.19 9.59 -8.95
N GLY A 261 -12.45 10.62 -9.38
CA GLY A 261 -11.72 11.52 -8.49
C GLY A 261 -10.38 10.94 -8.00
N GLY A 262 -9.93 9.83 -8.58
CA GLY A 262 -8.73 9.10 -8.15
C GLY A 262 -8.94 8.15 -6.98
N ALA A 263 -7.95 7.30 -6.76
CA ALA A 263 -7.96 6.32 -5.68
C ALA A 263 -6.59 6.22 -4.99
N PHE A 264 -6.63 6.08 -3.67
CA PHE A 264 -5.49 5.70 -2.87
C PHE A 264 -5.25 4.19 -2.99
N PHE A 265 -3.98 3.79 -2.94
CA PHE A 265 -3.61 2.38 -2.85
C PHE A 265 -2.55 2.11 -1.79
N MET A 266 -2.51 0.86 -1.34
CA MET A 266 -1.48 0.29 -0.48
C MET A 266 -1.10 -1.10 -1.03
N PHE A 267 0.15 -1.28 -1.47
CA PHE A 267 0.70 -2.56 -1.91
C PHE A 267 1.62 -3.13 -0.84
N HIS A 268 1.43 -4.40 -0.49
CA HIS A 268 2.25 -5.11 0.48
C HIS A 268 2.55 -6.54 0.02
N CYS A 269 3.80 -6.98 0.23
CA CYS A 269 4.32 -8.25 -0.26
C CYS A 269 5.14 -9.05 0.76
N GLN A 270 4.99 -8.75 2.06
CA GLN A 270 5.60 -9.54 3.15
C GLN A 270 4.57 -10.30 3.99
N ALA A 271 3.30 -10.34 3.57
CA ALA A 271 2.26 -11.03 4.31
C ALA A 271 2.34 -12.53 4.07
N GLN A 272 2.47 -13.27 5.16
CA GLN A 272 2.43 -14.72 5.28
C GLN A 272 1.63 -15.04 6.54
N GLY A 273 0.83 -16.10 6.51
CA GLY A 273 0.15 -16.62 7.69
C GLY A 273 -0.93 -15.73 8.28
N LYS A 274 -1.38 -16.08 9.49
CA LYS A 274 -2.32 -15.29 10.27
C LYS A 274 -1.78 -13.85 10.46
N PRO A 275 -2.65 -12.82 10.43
CA PRO A 275 -4.11 -12.87 10.35
C PRO A 275 -4.66 -12.76 8.91
N ILE A 276 -3.82 -12.74 7.87
CA ILE A 276 -4.26 -12.50 6.49
C ILE A 276 -4.50 -13.79 5.71
N PHE A 277 -3.66 -14.80 5.90
CA PHE A 277 -3.67 -16.08 5.19
C PHE A 277 -3.68 -17.25 6.19
N LYS A 278 -3.73 -18.50 5.70
CA LYS A 278 -3.35 -19.67 6.51
C LYS A 278 -1.84 -19.66 6.76
N ASP A 279 -1.36 -20.32 7.81
CA ASP A 279 0.03 -20.19 8.29
C ASP A 279 1.10 -20.55 7.22
N SER A 280 0.82 -21.52 6.36
CA SER A 280 1.65 -21.92 5.22
C SER A 280 1.35 -21.20 3.89
N GLU A 281 0.53 -20.14 3.89
CA GLU A 281 0.18 -19.36 2.70
C GLU A 281 0.78 -17.94 2.75
N SER A 282 1.29 -17.46 1.61
CA SER A 282 1.71 -16.07 1.41
C SER A 282 1.27 -15.56 0.04
N ALA A 283 1.01 -14.26 -0.09
CA ALA A 283 0.77 -13.61 -1.39
C ALA A 283 1.00 -12.09 -1.30
N PRO A 284 1.44 -11.44 -2.40
CA PRO A 284 1.36 -9.99 -2.50
C PRO A 284 -0.11 -9.56 -2.64
N TYR A 285 -0.45 -8.39 -2.12
CA TYR A 285 -1.77 -7.80 -2.32
C TYR A 285 -1.71 -6.29 -2.45
N VAL A 286 -2.77 -5.73 -3.06
CA VAL A 286 -3.05 -4.29 -3.06
C VAL A 286 -4.44 -4.03 -2.51
N LEU A 287 -4.55 -3.04 -1.65
CA LEU A 287 -5.83 -2.46 -1.24
C LEU A 287 -6.04 -1.16 -2.03
N ARG A 288 -7.26 -0.93 -2.53
CA ARG A 288 -7.71 0.29 -3.21
C ARG A 288 -8.82 0.93 -2.37
N MET A 289 -8.76 2.24 -2.16
CA MET A 289 -9.75 2.99 -1.38
C MET A 289 -9.85 4.45 -1.82
N ARG A 290 -10.96 5.12 -1.51
CA ARG A 290 -11.22 6.52 -1.92
C ARG A 290 -10.80 7.58 -0.88
N GLN A 291 -10.51 7.18 0.36
CA GLN A 291 -10.29 8.12 1.47
C GLN A 291 -8.93 7.92 2.14
N LEU A 292 -8.24 9.03 2.48
CA LEU A 292 -6.95 9.00 3.17
C LEU A 292 -7.02 8.35 4.56
N GLN A 293 -8.13 8.54 5.29
CA GLN A 293 -8.36 7.87 6.57
C GLN A 293 -8.46 6.34 6.41
N GLN A 294 -9.05 5.86 5.32
CA GLN A 294 -9.11 4.43 5.01
C GLN A 294 -7.72 3.87 4.68
N LEU A 295 -6.89 4.63 3.94
CA LEU A 295 -5.48 4.28 3.70
C LEU A 295 -4.69 4.19 5.01
N LEU A 296 -4.82 5.18 5.91
CA LEU A 296 -4.16 5.17 7.22
C LEU A 296 -4.58 3.94 8.04
N HIS A 297 -5.88 3.63 8.11
CA HIS A 297 -6.38 2.44 8.80
C HIS A 297 -5.79 1.16 8.19
N CYS A 298 -5.83 1.01 6.86
CA CYS A 298 -5.27 -0.15 6.17
C CYS A 298 -3.77 -0.35 6.45
N ILE A 299 -2.98 0.74 6.46
CA ILE A 299 -1.55 0.70 6.80
C ILE A 299 -1.35 0.27 8.26
N LEU A 300 -2.05 0.88 9.22
CA LEU A 300 -1.88 0.56 10.64
C LEU A 300 -2.21 -0.91 10.94
N THR A 301 -3.32 -1.41 10.41
CA THR A 301 -3.74 -2.81 10.55
C THR A 301 -2.78 -3.78 9.86
N THR A 302 -2.24 -3.43 8.68
CA THR A 302 -1.25 -4.25 7.96
C THR A 302 0.09 -4.30 8.70
N LEU A 303 0.51 -3.19 9.30
CA LEU A 303 1.73 -3.16 10.11
C LEU A 303 1.55 -3.89 11.46
N ASN A 304 0.33 -3.91 12.02
CA ASN A 304 -0.03 -4.50 13.32
C ASN A 304 1.06 -4.29 14.39
N GLU A 305 1.55 -3.06 14.50
CA GLU A 305 2.61 -2.68 15.41
C GLU A 305 2.00 -2.01 16.64
N ARG A 306 2.09 -2.64 17.82
CA ARG A 306 1.45 -2.14 19.05
C ARG A 306 2.40 -1.41 19.98
N SER A 307 3.70 -1.43 19.69
CA SER A 307 4.71 -0.79 20.54
C SER A 307 4.63 0.74 20.45
N TRP A 308 4.85 1.41 21.59
CA TRP A 308 5.03 2.85 21.62
C TRP A 308 6.39 3.26 21.05
N ASN A 309 6.52 4.53 20.66
CA ASN A 309 7.78 5.14 20.20
C ASN A 309 8.46 4.48 18.99
N VAL A 310 7.74 3.69 18.18
CA VAL A 310 8.32 3.06 16.98
C VAL A 310 8.55 4.11 15.88
N PRO A 311 9.80 4.32 15.42
CA PRO A 311 10.09 5.25 14.35
C PRO A 311 9.68 4.68 12.99
N PHE A 312 9.25 5.56 12.09
CA PHE A 312 9.03 5.24 10.68
C PHE A 312 9.72 6.25 9.77
N LYS A 313 9.95 5.85 8.53
CA LYS A 313 10.44 6.73 7.45
C LYS A 313 9.62 6.54 6.18
N ILE A 314 9.25 7.65 5.54
CA ILE A 314 8.58 7.70 4.25
C ILE A 314 9.58 8.24 3.21
N HIS A 315 9.67 7.53 2.10
CA HIS A 315 10.42 7.95 0.92
C HIS A 315 9.44 8.27 -0.19
N LYS A 316 9.59 9.41 -0.88
CA LYS A 316 8.91 9.61 -2.17
C LYS A 316 9.62 8.74 -3.20
N VAL A 317 8.85 8.17 -4.13
CA VAL A 317 9.37 7.45 -5.28
C VAL A 317 8.85 8.15 -6.52
N SER A 318 9.76 8.75 -7.28
CA SER A 318 9.46 9.41 -8.56
C SER A 318 9.92 8.50 -9.69
N CYS A 319 8.97 8.06 -10.53
CA CYS A 319 9.23 7.24 -11.71
C CYS A 319 9.04 8.09 -12.96
N VAL A 320 10.03 8.10 -13.85
CA VAL A 320 9.97 8.76 -15.17
C VAL A 320 10.22 7.70 -16.23
N ALA A 321 9.31 7.59 -17.21
CA ALA A 321 9.50 6.68 -18.33
C ALA A 321 10.76 7.04 -19.12
N ARG A 322 11.66 6.06 -19.27
CA ARG A 322 12.83 6.18 -20.14
C ARG A 322 12.37 5.93 -21.57
N ASN A 323 11.92 7.01 -22.23
CA ASN A 323 11.56 6.98 -23.64
C ASN A 323 12.68 6.29 -24.44
N ARG A 324 12.32 5.29 -25.24
CA ARG A 324 13.18 4.87 -26.35
C ARG A 324 13.15 6.03 -27.34
N SER A 325 14.25 6.74 -27.47
CA SER A 325 14.49 7.64 -28.59
C SER A 325 14.34 6.80 -29.87
N THR A 326 13.22 6.99 -30.58
CA THR A 326 13.05 6.47 -31.93
C THR A 326 14.05 7.20 -32.82
N SER A 327 15.18 6.54 -33.09
CA SER A 327 16.13 6.96 -34.12
C SER A 327 15.52 6.69 -35.51
N SER A 328 14.47 7.42 -35.82
CA SER A 328 13.85 7.54 -37.14
C SER A 328 14.18 8.94 -37.66
N GLY A 329 15.41 9.07 -38.18
CA GLY A 329 16.00 10.31 -38.67
C GLY A 329 16.82 10.04 -39.92
N THR A 330 16.24 9.32 -40.88
CA THR A 330 16.73 9.30 -42.26
C THR A 330 16.36 10.62 -42.94
N TYR A 331 17.38 11.37 -43.35
CA TYR A 331 17.39 12.25 -44.50
C TYR A 331 18.73 12.06 -45.22
#